data_AF-A0A934H7T1-F1
#
_entry.id   AF-A0A934H7T1-F1
#
_cell.length_a   1.000
_cell.length_b   1.000
_cell.length_c   1.000
_cell.angle_alpha   90.00
_cell.angle_beta   90.00
_cell.angle_gamma   90.00
#
_symmetry.space_group_name_H-M   'P 1'
#
loop_
_entity.id
_entity.type
_entity.pdbx_description
1 polymer ?
#
loop_
_entity_poly.entity_id
_entity_poly.type
_entity_poly.pdbx_seq_one_letter_code
_entity_poly.pdbx_strand_id
1 'polypeptide(L)'
;MMNSYPTPYPEVNDVLDRLLIGAQRVLGDQFVGLYLYGSLSSGDFNPHSSDIDFVVITAEELPAEMVAALEKLHSDLAASGLEWAAKLEGCYLPQRDLPRHNPTMAPCPHINEGHFYLAKHGSDWAIQRHILRECGVVIAGPPVAPLIDPVSADDLRQAVRGVLREWWEPQLRESPA
;
A
#
# COMPACT_ATOMS: atom_id res chain seq x y z
N MET A 1 -5.84 -27.60 10.01
CA MET A 1 -5.67 -26.15 9.77
C MET A 1 -4.30 -25.98 9.15
N MET A 2 -4.23 -25.68 7.86
CA MET A 2 -2.96 -25.34 7.20
C MET A 2 -2.56 -23.96 7.71
N ASN A 3 -1.33 -23.80 8.18
CA ASN A 3 -0.81 -22.52 8.66
C ASN A 3 -0.82 -21.51 7.49
N SER A 4 -1.76 -20.57 7.51
CA SER A 4 -2.04 -19.58 6.46
C SER A 4 -1.27 -18.27 6.65
N TYR A 5 0.00 -18.31 7.05
CA TYR A 5 0.70 -17.07 7.41
C TYR A 5 1.66 -16.57 6.31
N PRO A 6 1.58 -15.28 5.91
CA PRO A 6 0.49 -14.33 6.21
C PRO A 6 -0.78 -14.53 5.38
N THR A 7 -0.71 -15.25 4.25
CA THR A 7 -1.86 -15.54 3.37
C THR A 7 -1.96 -17.06 3.08
N PRO A 8 -3.09 -17.56 2.54
CA PRO A 8 -3.17 -18.95 2.08
C PRO A 8 -2.42 -19.22 0.77
N TYR A 9 -1.74 -18.22 0.18
CA TYR A 9 -1.05 -18.30 -1.11
C TYR A 9 0.48 -18.28 -0.90
N PRO A 10 1.17 -19.43 -1.03
CA PRO A 10 2.61 -19.52 -0.79
C PRO A 10 3.44 -18.56 -1.66
N GLU A 11 3.08 -18.40 -2.93
CA GLU A 11 3.81 -17.57 -3.89
C GLU A 11 3.68 -16.07 -3.57
N VAL A 12 2.55 -15.66 -2.99
CA VAL A 12 2.35 -14.31 -2.44
C VAL A 12 3.23 -14.12 -1.21
N ASN A 13 3.24 -15.10 -0.30
CA ASN A 13 4.03 -15.05 0.92
C ASN A 13 5.55 -14.93 0.62
N ASP A 14 6.04 -15.62 -0.41
CA ASP A 14 7.44 -15.52 -0.85
C ASP A 14 7.83 -14.09 -1.25
N VAL A 15 6.96 -13.37 -1.96
CA VAL A 15 7.18 -11.97 -2.33
C VAL A 15 7.10 -11.05 -1.11
N LEU A 16 6.14 -11.29 -0.22
CA LEU A 16 5.98 -10.51 1.01
C LEU A 16 7.18 -10.64 1.94
N ASP A 17 7.75 -11.84 2.08
CA ASP A 17 8.96 -12.06 2.88
C ASP A 17 10.16 -11.31 2.30
N ARG A 18 10.32 -11.34 0.96
CA ARG A 18 11.39 -10.59 0.28
C ARG A 18 11.21 -9.08 0.42
N LEU A 19 9.97 -8.59 0.29
CA LEU A 19 9.63 -7.19 0.50
C LEU A 19 9.92 -6.77 1.94
N LEU A 20 9.49 -7.55 2.93
CA LEU A 20 9.70 -7.27 4.36
C LEU A 20 11.19 -7.17 4.69
N ILE A 21 11.98 -8.19 4.32
CA ILE A 21 13.42 -8.21 4.58
C ILE A 21 14.13 -7.06 3.86
N GLY A 22 13.71 -6.78 2.62
CA GLY A 22 14.22 -5.65 1.83
C GLY A 22 13.94 -4.31 2.50
N ALA A 23 12.68 -4.07 2.85
CA ALA A 23 12.22 -2.82 3.45
C ALA A 23 12.89 -2.59 4.81
N GLN A 24 12.95 -3.60 5.68
CA GLN A 24 13.63 -3.48 6.98
C GLN A 24 15.11 -3.13 6.83
N ARG A 25 15.80 -3.72 5.85
CA ARG A 25 17.21 -3.42 5.58
C ARG A 25 17.44 -2.02 5.03
N VAL A 26 16.56 -1.53 4.16
CA VAL A 26 16.65 -0.18 3.59
C VAL A 26 16.30 0.89 4.63
N LEU A 27 15.25 0.65 5.41
CA LEU A 27 14.66 1.64 6.30
C LEU A 27 15.30 1.67 7.68
N GLY A 28 15.82 0.53 8.18
CA GLY A 28 16.37 0.44 9.52
C GLY A 28 15.38 0.94 10.57
N ASP A 29 15.80 1.93 11.36
CA ASP A 29 14.99 2.55 12.42
C ASP A 29 13.76 3.32 11.87
N GLN A 30 13.72 3.62 10.57
CA GLN A 30 12.54 4.20 9.94
C GLN A 30 11.43 3.18 9.72
N PHE A 31 11.66 1.86 9.82
CA PHE A 31 10.62 0.85 9.63
C PHE A 31 9.73 0.72 10.87
N VAL A 32 8.44 1.03 10.75
CA VAL A 32 7.46 0.86 11.84
C VAL A 32 6.63 -0.41 11.65
N GLY A 33 6.21 -0.70 10.42
CA GLY A 33 5.45 -1.91 10.13
C GLY A 33 5.11 -2.08 8.65
N LEU A 34 4.70 -3.30 8.29
CA LEU A 34 4.21 -3.70 6.98
C LEU A 34 2.84 -4.36 7.15
N TYR A 35 1.87 -3.89 6.37
CA TYR A 35 0.48 -4.30 6.47
C TYR A 35 -0.11 -4.58 5.09
N LEU A 36 -1.00 -5.56 4.99
CA LEU A 36 -1.84 -5.76 3.81
C LEU A 36 -3.21 -5.16 4.01
N TYR A 37 -3.80 -4.69 2.92
CA TYR A 37 -5.21 -4.34 2.84
C TYR A 37 -5.79 -4.90 1.53
N GLY A 38 -6.91 -4.35 1.06
CA GLY A 38 -7.52 -4.75 -0.20
C GLY A 38 -7.96 -6.21 -0.22
N SER A 39 -7.87 -6.84 -1.39
CA SER A 39 -8.50 -8.14 -1.65
C SER A 39 -7.92 -9.30 -0.81
N LEU A 40 -6.62 -9.25 -0.46
CA LEU A 40 -5.99 -10.21 0.45
C LEU A 40 -6.53 -10.09 1.88
N SER A 41 -6.98 -8.90 2.27
CA SER A 41 -7.51 -8.63 3.61
C SER A 41 -9.02 -8.84 3.72
N SER A 42 -9.77 -8.61 2.63
CA SER A 42 -11.23 -8.74 2.60
C SER A 42 -11.72 -10.18 2.32
N GLY A 43 -10.83 -11.04 1.81
CA GLY A 43 -11.18 -12.41 1.40
C GLY A 43 -11.63 -12.53 -0.06
N ASP A 44 -11.50 -11.47 -0.86
CA ASP A 44 -11.92 -11.41 -2.27
C ASP A 44 -10.74 -11.54 -3.25
N PHE A 45 -9.58 -12.01 -2.80
CA PHE A 45 -8.40 -12.17 -3.64
C PHE A 45 -8.64 -13.17 -4.78
N ASN A 46 -8.38 -12.74 -6.01
CA ASN A 46 -8.42 -13.57 -7.20
C ASN A 46 -7.00 -13.81 -7.71
N PRO A 47 -6.48 -15.06 -7.64
CA PRO A 47 -5.13 -15.39 -8.10
C PRO A 47 -4.83 -15.06 -9.58
N HIS A 48 -5.85 -14.80 -10.41
CA HIS A 48 -5.66 -14.51 -11.83
C HIS A 48 -5.60 -13.02 -12.15
N SER A 49 -6.10 -12.15 -11.27
CA SER A 49 -6.32 -10.73 -11.61
C SER A 49 -6.01 -9.75 -10.50
N SER A 50 -5.95 -10.19 -9.24
CA SER A 50 -5.64 -9.32 -8.12
C SER A 50 -4.18 -8.86 -8.15
N ASP A 51 -3.96 -7.72 -7.51
CA ASP A 51 -2.70 -7.18 -7.05
C ASP A 51 -2.45 -7.56 -5.58
N ILE A 52 -1.30 -7.15 -5.05
CA ILE A 52 -0.94 -7.25 -3.64
C ILE A 52 -0.87 -5.84 -3.08
N ASP A 53 -1.98 -5.41 -2.49
CA ASP A 53 -2.13 -4.16 -1.75
C ASP A 53 -1.35 -4.20 -0.43
N PHE A 54 -0.38 -3.30 -0.26
CA PHE A 54 0.37 -3.16 0.98
C PHE A 54 0.67 -1.71 1.36
N VAL A 55 0.90 -1.47 2.65
CA VAL A 55 1.47 -0.22 3.13
C VAL A 55 2.61 -0.51 4.10
N VAL A 56 3.74 0.17 3.89
CA VAL A 56 4.83 0.24 4.86
C VAL A 56 4.69 1.55 5.62
N ILE A 57 4.55 1.46 6.93
CA ILE A 57 4.55 2.65 7.79
C ILE A 57 5.98 2.97 8.16
N THR A 58 6.36 4.23 7.96
CA THR A 58 7.67 4.77 8.32
C THR A 58 7.58 5.67 9.54
N ALA A 59 8.66 5.79 10.30
CA ALA A 59 8.68 6.67 11.47
C ALA A 59 8.42 8.13 11.07
N GLU A 60 9.09 8.59 10.02
CA GLU A 60 9.00 9.94 9.46
C GLU A 60 9.05 9.91 7.93
N GLU A 61 8.96 11.09 7.30
CA GLU A 61 9.27 11.26 5.88
C GLU A 61 10.67 10.75 5.54
N LEU A 62 10.77 10.04 4.42
CA LEU A 62 12.02 9.42 4.00
C LEU A 62 12.91 10.41 3.24
N PRO A 63 14.22 10.44 3.52
CA PRO A 63 15.16 11.22 2.74
C PRO A 63 15.38 10.57 1.37
N ALA A 64 15.84 11.37 0.39
CA ALA A 64 15.90 10.97 -1.02
C ALA A 64 16.75 9.71 -1.25
N GLU A 65 17.82 9.51 -0.47
CA GLU A 65 18.67 8.32 -0.54
C GLU A 65 17.94 7.04 -0.17
N MET A 66 17.04 7.08 0.83
CA MET A 66 16.22 5.92 1.20
C MET A 66 15.16 5.66 0.14
N VAL A 67 14.54 6.71 -0.41
CA VAL A 67 13.59 6.59 -1.52
C VAL A 67 14.24 5.90 -2.73
N ALA A 68 15.45 6.31 -3.11
CA ALA A 68 16.19 5.68 -4.20
C ALA A 68 16.58 4.22 -3.89
N ALA A 69 16.88 3.90 -2.63
CA ALA A 69 17.15 2.52 -2.21
C ALA A 69 15.88 1.65 -2.24
N LEU A 70 14.70 2.20 -1.94
CA LEU A 70 13.42 1.53 -2.09
C LEU A 70 13.06 1.29 -3.56
N GLU A 71 13.30 2.28 -4.42
CA GLU A 71 13.13 2.11 -5.88
C GLU A 71 14.00 0.95 -6.40
N LYS A 72 15.26 0.89 -5.95
CA LYS A 72 16.16 -0.22 -6.26
C LYS A 72 15.64 -1.55 -5.72
N LEU A 73 15.13 -1.59 -4.49
CA LEU A 73 14.53 -2.79 -3.91
C LEU A 73 13.38 -3.31 -4.79
N HIS A 74 12.46 -2.44 -5.20
CA HIS A 74 11.35 -2.84 -6.08
C HIS A 74 11.82 -3.28 -7.46
N SER A 75 12.85 -2.64 -8.01
CA SER A 75 13.49 -3.07 -9.26
C SER A 75 14.12 -4.47 -9.14
N ASP A 76 14.81 -4.74 -8.03
CA ASP A 76 15.41 -6.06 -7.76
C ASP A 76 14.32 -7.13 -7.56
N LEU A 77 13.21 -6.79 -6.89
CA LEU A 77 12.04 -7.69 -6.74
C LEU A 77 11.42 -8.03 -8.08
N ALA A 78 11.18 -7.04 -8.94
CA ALA A 78 10.64 -7.26 -10.28
C ALA A 78 11.58 -8.14 -11.14
N ALA A 79 12.89 -8.03 -10.95
CA ALA A 79 13.89 -8.85 -11.64
C ALA A 79 14.11 -10.25 -11.02
N SER A 80 13.47 -10.57 -9.88
CA SER A 80 13.72 -11.81 -9.14
C SER A 80 13.13 -13.07 -9.78
N GLY A 81 12.22 -12.91 -10.75
CA GLY A 81 11.47 -14.02 -11.35
C GLY A 81 10.28 -14.50 -10.51
N LEU A 82 9.98 -13.85 -9.38
CA LEU A 82 8.77 -14.12 -8.60
C LEU A 82 7.56 -13.53 -9.32
N GLU A 83 6.58 -14.38 -9.64
CA GLU A 83 5.38 -14.03 -10.40
C GLU A 83 4.63 -12.82 -9.81
N TRP A 84 4.50 -12.80 -8.48
CA TRP A 84 3.74 -11.79 -7.75
C TRP A 84 4.50 -10.48 -7.50
N ALA A 85 5.80 -10.40 -7.80
CA ALA A 85 6.58 -9.18 -7.56
C ALA A 85 6.13 -8.02 -8.46
N ALA A 86 5.70 -8.32 -9.68
CA ALA A 86 5.13 -7.34 -10.61
C ALA A 86 3.69 -6.94 -10.27
N LYS A 87 3.09 -7.54 -9.25
CA LYS A 87 1.72 -7.28 -8.79
C LYS A 87 1.67 -6.50 -7.48
N LEU A 88 2.82 -6.03 -6.99
CA LEU A 88 2.88 -5.19 -5.80
C LEU A 88 2.27 -3.81 -6.09
N GLU A 89 1.29 -3.43 -5.29
CA GLU A 89 0.72 -2.08 -5.24
C GLU A 89 0.75 -1.58 -3.80
N GLY A 90 1.38 -0.43 -3.57
CA GLY A 90 1.52 0.05 -2.20
C GLY A 90 2.31 1.33 -2.05
N CYS A 91 2.49 1.74 -0.80
CA CYS A 91 3.17 2.99 -0.46
C CYS A 91 4.00 2.91 0.84
N TYR A 92 4.86 3.90 1.02
CA TYR A 92 5.69 4.10 2.21
C TYR A 92 5.26 5.38 2.93
N LEU A 93 4.39 5.23 3.93
CA LEU A 93 3.66 6.34 4.55
C LEU A 93 4.23 6.70 5.93
N PRO A 94 4.55 7.97 6.20
CA PRO A 94 4.91 8.42 7.55
C PRO A 94 3.81 8.12 8.58
N GLN A 95 4.18 7.71 9.79
CA GLN A 95 3.22 7.35 10.82
C GLN A 95 2.31 8.51 11.21
N ARG A 96 2.82 9.75 11.19
CA ARG A 96 2.04 10.97 11.46
C ARG A 96 0.88 11.20 10.50
N ASP A 97 0.96 10.58 9.33
CA ASP A 97 0.10 10.77 8.17
C ASP A 97 -0.99 9.67 8.07
N LEU A 98 -0.87 8.63 8.89
CA LEU A 98 -1.82 7.51 8.97
C LEU A 98 -3.18 7.86 9.61
N PRO A 99 -3.27 8.64 10.70
CA PRO A 99 -4.53 8.84 11.42
C PRO A 99 -5.60 9.54 10.58
N ARG A 100 -5.22 10.53 9.75
CA ARG A 100 -6.14 11.37 8.95
C ARG A 100 -5.54 11.68 7.59
N HIS A 101 -6.39 11.60 6.56
CA HIS A 101 -6.03 12.15 5.25
C HIS A 101 -6.04 13.68 5.30
N ASN A 102 -5.00 14.29 4.74
CA ASN A 102 -4.88 15.72 4.58
C ASN A 102 -4.29 16.01 3.17
N PRO A 103 -5.00 16.76 2.30
CA PRO A 103 -4.50 17.10 0.97
C PRO A 103 -3.16 17.85 0.94
N THR A 104 -2.73 18.44 2.07
CA THR A 104 -1.45 19.15 2.17
C THR A 104 -0.26 18.23 2.50
N MET A 105 -0.49 16.93 2.69
CA MET A 105 0.59 15.97 2.95
C MET A 105 1.61 15.98 1.82
N ALA A 106 2.87 15.70 2.18
CA ALA A 106 3.94 15.58 1.22
C ALA A 106 3.72 14.33 0.34
N PRO A 107 4.24 14.32 -0.90
CA PRO A 107 4.30 13.10 -1.67
C PRO A 107 5.13 12.04 -0.94
N CYS A 108 4.68 10.79 -0.98
CA CYS A 108 5.42 9.65 -0.45
C CYS A 108 5.73 8.65 -1.57
N PRO A 109 6.64 7.69 -1.36
CA PRO A 109 6.94 6.66 -2.35
C PRO A 109 5.78 5.68 -2.54
N HIS A 110 5.47 5.41 -3.81
CA HIS A 110 4.48 4.44 -4.26
C HIS A 110 5.11 3.44 -5.23
N ILE A 111 4.54 2.25 -5.27
CA ILE A 111 4.74 1.25 -6.31
C ILE A 111 3.36 0.86 -6.84
N ASN A 112 3.23 0.78 -8.16
CA ASN A 112 2.05 0.18 -8.81
C ASN A 112 2.54 -0.68 -9.97
N GLU A 113 2.36 -2.00 -9.85
CA GLU A 113 2.71 -2.99 -10.87
C GLU A 113 4.09 -2.79 -11.52
N GLY A 114 5.11 -2.53 -10.71
CA GLY A 114 6.50 -2.32 -11.16
C GLY A 114 6.87 -0.87 -11.47
N HIS A 115 5.92 0.06 -11.45
CA HIS A 115 6.16 1.49 -11.59
C HIS A 115 6.34 2.16 -10.23
N PHE A 116 7.56 2.59 -9.92
CA PHE A 116 7.89 3.30 -8.68
C PHE A 116 7.86 4.82 -8.91
N TYR A 117 7.21 5.58 -8.03
CA TYR A 117 7.05 7.03 -8.17
C TYR A 117 6.75 7.71 -6.83
N LEU A 118 6.86 9.03 -6.79
CA LEU A 118 6.38 9.85 -5.67
C LEU A 118 4.99 10.39 -5.99
N ALA A 119 4.02 10.17 -5.10
CA ALA A 119 2.67 10.69 -5.26
C ALA A 119 2.06 11.12 -3.94
N LYS A 120 1.05 11.99 -4.05
CA LYS A 120 0.15 12.31 -2.95
C LYS A 120 -1.05 11.39 -2.98
N HIS A 121 -1.56 11.05 -1.82
CA HIS A 121 -2.84 10.36 -1.69
C HIS A 121 -4.01 11.22 -2.16
N GLY A 122 -4.81 10.67 -3.07
CA GLY A 122 -6.08 11.24 -3.52
C GLY A 122 -7.22 10.99 -2.53
N SER A 123 -8.43 11.26 -2.99
CA SER A 123 -9.65 11.02 -2.20
C SER A 123 -9.88 9.54 -1.86
N ASP A 124 -9.36 8.62 -2.68
CA ASP A 124 -9.44 7.17 -2.49
C ASP A 124 -8.80 6.70 -1.17
N TRP A 125 -7.81 7.44 -0.66
CA TRP A 125 -7.09 7.06 0.56
C TRP A 125 -7.98 6.95 1.79
N ALA A 126 -9.08 7.71 1.87
CA ALA A 126 -10.05 7.53 2.95
C ALA A 126 -10.71 6.13 2.92
N ILE A 127 -10.93 5.56 1.73
CA ILE A 127 -11.48 4.21 1.55
C ILE A 127 -10.42 3.18 1.94
N GLN A 128 -9.19 3.33 1.44
CA GLN A 128 -8.12 2.39 1.77
C GLN A 128 -7.78 2.37 3.27
N ARG A 129 -7.76 3.53 3.94
CA ARG A 129 -7.61 3.60 5.40
C ARG A 129 -8.73 2.91 6.16
N HIS A 130 -9.98 3.01 5.68
CA HIS A 130 -11.09 2.29 6.28
C HIS A 130 -10.89 0.77 6.18
N ILE A 131 -10.51 0.28 5.00
CA ILE A 131 -10.22 -1.15 4.79
C ILE A 131 -9.04 -1.59 5.67
N LEU A 132 -7.94 -0.84 5.67
CA LEU A 132 -6.76 -1.14 6.48
C LEU A 132 -7.09 -1.17 7.98
N ARG A 133 -7.99 -0.30 8.45
CA ARG A 133 -8.43 -0.27 9.84
C ARG A 133 -9.29 -1.47 10.22
N GLU A 134 -10.27 -1.81 9.39
CA GLU A 134 -11.27 -2.84 9.73
C GLU A 134 -10.81 -4.25 9.40
N CYS A 135 -10.02 -4.41 8.34
CA CYS A 135 -9.64 -5.71 7.77
C CYS A 135 -8.12 -5.91 7.65
N GLY A 136 -7.30 -4.90 7.93
CA GLY A 136 -5.86 -4.96 7.65
C GLY A 136 -5.14 -6.14 8.31
N VAL A 137 -4.25 -6.78 7.53
CA VAL A 137 -3.43 -7.91 8.01
C VAL A 137 -2.05 -7.41 8.40
N VAL A 138 -1.62 -7.73 9.63
CA VAL A 138 -0.29 -7.37 10.13
C VAL A 138 0.73 -8.41 9.66
N ILE A 139 1.67 -7.97 8.82
CA ILE A 139 2.85 -8.76 8.43
C ILE A 139 3.98 -8.54 9.44
N ALA A 140 4.23 -7.29 9.80
CA ALA A 140 5.17 -6.92 10.85
C ALA A 140 4.80 -5.56 11.46
N GLY A 141 5.14 -5.36 12.73
CA GLY A 141 4.86 -4.13 13.47
C GLY A 141 3.68 -4.26 14.45
N PRO A 142 3.28 -3.16 15.11
CA PRO A 142 2.14 -3.13 16.02
C PRO A 142 0.80 -3.29 15.27
N PRO A 143 -0.32 -3.57 15.95
CA PRO A 143 -1.64 -3.50 15.31
C PRO A 143 -1.89 -2.13 14.66
N VAL A 144 -2.35 -2.13 13.40
CA VAL A 144 -2.55 -0.87 12.63
C VAL A 144 -3.83 -0.14 12.98
N ALA A 145 -4.90 -0.87 13.32
CA ALA A 145 -6.23 -0.29 13.54
C ALA A 145 -6.29 0.84 14.61
N PRO A 146 -5.57 0.75 15.76
CA PRO A 146 -5.53 1.82 16.75
C PRO A 146 -4.80 3.09 16.27
N LEU A 147 -4.02 3.01 15.19
CA LEU A 147 -3.27 4.14 14.61
C LEU A 147 -4.09 4.93 13.59
N ILE A 148 -5.28 4.43 13.22
CA ILE A 148 -6.17 5.04 12.23
C ILE A 148 -7.43 5.54 12.93
N ASP A 149 -7.71 6.85 12.82
CA ASP A 149 -8.97 7.40 13.33
C ASP A 149 -10.15 6.75 12.60
N PRO A 150 -11.29 6.52 13.29
CA PRO A 150 -12.48 6.00 12.65
C PRO A 150 -12.86 6.82 11.41
N VAL A 151 -12.99 6.14 10.27
CA VAL A 151 -13.45 6.75 9.02
C VAL A 151 -14.97 6.70 9.00
N SER A 152 -15.62 7.86 8.95
CA SER A 152 -17.08 7.91 9.00
C SER A 152 -17.72 7.53 7.65
N ALA A 153 -19.00 7.18 7.68
CA ALA A 153 -19.76 6.94 6.45
C ALA A 153 -19.84 8.20 5.56
N ASP A 154 -19.75 9.41 6.13
CA ASP A 154 -19.70 10.62 5.32
C ASP A 154 -18.35 10.79 4.63
N ASP A 155 -17.25 10.51 5.33
CA ASP A 155 -15.90 10.51 4.75
C ASP A 155 -15.83 9.57 3.54
N LEU A 156 -16.39 8.36 3.66
CA LEU A 156 -16.47 7.40 2.56
C LEU A 156 -17.31 7.91 1.38
N ARG A 157 -18.46 8.57 1.64
CA ARG A 157 -19.26 9.17 0.56
C ARG A 157 -18.52 10.31 -0.14
N GLN A 158 -17.79 11.14 0.61
CA GLN A 158 -16.98 12.20 0.02
C GLN A 158 -15.82 11.62 -0.80
N ALA A 159 -15.16 10.58 -0.29
CA ALA A 159 -14.10 9.87 -0.97
C ALA A 159 -14.56 9.33 -2.32
N VAL A 160 -15.70 8.62 -2.35
CA VAL A 160 -16.28 8.09 -3.60
C VAL A 160 -16.58 9.21 -4.61
N ARG A 161 -17.16 10.34 -4.16
CA ARG A 161 -17.37 11.50 -5.05
C ARG A 161 -16.06 12.11 -5.54
N GLY A 162 -15.02 12.11 -4.69
CA GLY A 162 -13.67 12.53 -5.04
C GLY A 162 -13.09 11.66 -6.14
N VAL A 163 -13.10 10.34 -5.96
CA VAL A 163 -12.62 9.35 -6.96
C VAL A 163 -13.34 9.51 -8.31
N LEU A 164 -14.65 9.74 -8.30
CA LEU A 164 -15.39 9.98 -9.55
C LEU A 164 -14.90 11.23 -10.31
N ARG A 165 -14.49 12.28 -9.60
CA ARG A 165 -13.97 13.52 -10.21
C ARG A 165 -12.48 13.45 -10.55
N GLU A 166 -11.68 12.84 -9.68
CA GLU A 166 -10.23 12.81 -9.76
C GLU A 166 -9.72 11.75 -10.74
N TRP A 167 -10.42 10.60 -10.81
CA TRP A 167 -9.98 9.47 -11.61
C TRP A 167 -10.88 9.19 -12.82
N TRP A 168 -12.20 9.14 -12.63
CA TRP A 168 -13.13 8.74 -13.68
C TRP A 168 -13.45 9.85 -14.69
N GLU A 169 -13.69 11.08 -14.22
CA GLU A 169 -14.02 12.20 -15.10
C GLU A 169 -12.94 12.49 -16.16
N PRO A 170 -11.62 12.47 -15.85
CA PRO A 170 -10.57 12.61 -16.87
C PRO A 170 -10.63 11.53 -17.96
N GLN A 171 -10.82 10.27 -17.57
CA GLN A 171 -10.92 9.14 -18.51
C GLN A 171 -12.11 9.23 -19.47
N LEU A 172 -13.19 9.90 -19.07
CA LEU A 172 -14.34 10.13 -19.94
C LEU A 172 -14.10 11.25 -20.96
N ARG A 173 -13.15 12.15 -20.68
CA ARG A 173 -12.80 13.28 -21.57
C ARG A 173 -11.67 12.92 -22.53
N GLU A 174 -10.80 12.04 -22.09
CA GLU A 174 -9.78 11.43 -22.93
C GLU A 174 -10.44 10.28 -23.70
N SER A 175 -10.95 10.55 -24.92
CA SER A 175 -11.32 9.47 -25.83
C SER A 175 -10.15 8.50 -25.96
N PRO A 176 -10.36 7.17 -25.94
CA PRO A 176 -9.29 6.26 -26.30
C PRO A 176 -8.84 6.62 -27.71
N ALA A 177 -7.53 6.90 -27.86
CA ALA A 177 -6.91 7.11 -29.15
C ALA A 177 -7.01 5.85 -30.03
#